data_AF-A0A9E0PWB5-F1
#
_entry.id   AF-A0A9E0PWB5-F1
#
_cell.length_a   1.000
_cell.length_b   1.000
_cell.length_c   1.000
_cell.angle_alpha   90.00
_cell.angle_beta   90.00
_cell.angle_gamma   90.00
#
_symmetry.space_group_name_H-M   'P 1'
#
loop_
_entity.id
_entity.type
_entity.pdbx_description
1 polymer ?
#
loop_
_entity_poly.entity_id
_entity_poly.type
_entity_poly.pdbx_seq_one_letter_code
_entity_poly.pdbx_strand_id
1 'polypeptide(L)'
;MSYYRDMGNKYAQVPDIIIDFHGYTTFECQEAIDALIQEGGYKHIRMIIGRGKRSANGPVLPDFVKSYLTSQNIRFNQSKIQDGGEGSLEVFLK
;
A
#
# COMPACT_ATOMS: atom_id res chain seq x y z
N MET A 1 37.81 -12.02 13.99
CA MET A 1 37.14 -10.75 13.63
C MET A 1 35.98 -11.07 12.69
N SER A 2 34.74 -10.97 13.16
CA SER A 2 33.54 -11.25 12.37
C SER A 2 33.11 -9.99 11.63
N TYR A 3 33.14 -10.01 10.29
CA TYR A 3 32.59 -8.95 9.46
C TYR A 3 31.11 -9.24 9.20
N TYR A 4 30.24 -8.79 10.10
CA TYR A 4 28.83 -8.65 9.76
C TYR A 4 28.71 -7.47 8.79
N ARG A 5 28.59 -7.79 7.50
CA ARG A 5 28.20 -6.85 6.46
C ARG A 5 26.73 -6.56 6.70
N ASP A 6 26.44 -5.46 7.36
CA ASP A 6 25.12 -4.86 7.40
C ASP A 6 24.73 -4.55 5.95
N MET A 7 24.06 -5.50 5.30
CA MET A 7 23.35 -5.26 4.03
C MET A 7 22.13 -4.44 4.38
N GLY A 8 22.39 -3.19 4.81
CA GLY A 8 21.39 -2.14 4.93
C GLY A 8 20.61 -2.14 3.63
N ASN A 9 19.32 -2.44 3.74
CA ASN A 9 18.40 -2.54 2.62
C ASN A 9 18.17 -1.10 2.10
N LYS A 10 19.17 -0.60 1.33
CA LYS A 10 19.44 0.80 0.98
C LYS A 10 18.43 1.45 0.01
N TYR A 11 17.32 0.78 -0.27
CA TYR A 11 16.26 1.34 -1.10
C TYR A 11 15.00 1.42 -0.24
N ALA A 12 14.90 2.49 0.55
CA ALA A 12 13.57 3.03 0.83
C ALA A 12 13.06 3.48 -0.54
N GLN A 13 12.18 2.69 -1.15
CA GLN A 13 11.55 3.10 -2.39
C GLN A 13 10.71 4.32 -2.04
N VAL A 14 11.08 5.48 -2.57
CA VAL A 14 10.30 6.70 -2.37
C VAL A 14 9.05 6.54 -3.23
N PRO A 15 7.83 6.62 -2.66
CA PRO A 15 6.62 6.63 -3.45
C PRO A 15 6.53 7.91 -4.27
N ASP A 16 6.06 7.80 -5.51
CA ASP A 16 5.75 8.97 -6.35
C ASP A 16 4.60 9.78 -5.71
N ILE A 17 3.67 9.07 -5.06
CA ILE A 17 2.53 9.66 -4.36
C ILE A 17 2.13 8.83 -3.13
N ILE A 18 1.67 9.52 -2.09
CA ILE A 18 1.14 8.92 -0.86
C ILE A 18 -0.33 9.30 -0.76
N ILE A 19 -1.19 8.30 -0.56
CA ILE A 19 -2.64 8.49 -0.49
C ILE A 19 -3.17 7.87 0.80
N ASP A 20 -3.97 8.62 1.53
CA ASP A 20 -4.61 8.19 2.76
C ASP A 20 -6.07 7.81 2.50
N PHE A 21 -6.37 6.52 2.67
CA PHE A 21 -7.69 5.93 2.55
C PHE A 21 -8.34 5.70 3.92
N HIS A 22 -7.78 6.23 5.01
CA HIS A 22 -8.46 6.16 6.31
C HIS A 22 -9.86 6.73 6.23
N GLY A 23 -10.86 5.92 6.59
CA GLY A 23 -12.26 6.32 6.59
C GLY A 23 -12.98 6.19 5.25
N TYR A 24 -12.28 5.79 4.18
CA TYR A 24 -12.91 5.52 2.90
C TYR A 24 -13.74 4.23 2.97
N THR A 25 -14.85 4.23 2.25
CA THR A 25 -15.56 2.99 1.92
C THR A 25 -14.77 2.18 0.88
N THR A 26 -15.10 0.89 0.72
CA THR A 26 -14.48 0.05 -0.32
C THR A 26 -14.74 0.60 -1.72
N PHE A 27 -15.91 1.19 -1.95
CA PHE A 27 -16.28 1.81 -3.22
C PHE A 27 -15.44 3.06 -3.51
N GLU A 28 -15.34 4.01 -2.57
CA GLU A 28 -14.52 5.21 -2.76
C GLU A 28 -13.04 4.88 -2.95
N CYS A 29 -12.55 3.87 -2.22
CA CYS A 29 -11.18 3.41 -2.38
C CYS A 29 -10.96 2.83 -3.78
N GLN A 30 -11.88 1.99 -4.28
CA GLN A 30 -11.80 1.45 -5.63
C GLN A 30 -11.77 2.56 -6.69
N GLU A 31 -12.73 3.48 -6.65
CA GLU A 31 -12.82 4.60 -7.61
C GLU A 31 -11.52 5.42 -7.64
N ALA A 32 -10.94 5.69 -6.47
CA ALA A 32 -9.66 6.40 -6.38
C ALA A 32 -8.50 5.59 -6.96
N ILE A 33 -8.46 4.26 -6.75
CA ILE A 33 -7.43 3.41 -7.34
C ILE A 33 -7.58 3.36 -8.87
N ASP A 34 -8.80 3.17 -9.36
CA ASP A 34 -9.12 3.18 -10.79
C ASP A 34 -8.69 4.50 -11.45
N ALA A 35 -8.97 5.64 -10.80
CA ALA A 35 -8.56 6.95 -11.28
C ALA A 35 -7.02 7.09 -11.39
N LEU A 36 -6.27 6.60 -10.40
CA LEU A 36 -4.80 6.66 -10.42
C LEU A 36 -4.19 5.78 -11.51
N ILE A 37 -4.76 4.58 -11.70
CA ILE A 37 -4.34 3.66 -12.76
C ILE A 37 -4.64 4.28 -14.13
N GLN A 38 -5.81 4.89 -14.30
CA GLN A 38 -6.23 5.53 -15.54
C GLN A 38 -5.41 6.79 -15.86
N GLU A 39 -5.03 7.57 -14.85
CA GLU A 39 -4.16 8.74 -15.03
C GLU A 39 -2.77 8.32 -15.54
N GLY A 40 -2.28 7.14 -15.16
CA GLY A 40 -1.07 6.53 -15.73
C GLY A 40 0.24 7.25 -15.42
N GLY A 41 0.25 8.13 -14.41
CA GLY A 41 1.40 8.99 -14.08
C GLY A 41 2.31 8.48 -12.96
N TYR A 42 1.86 7.49 -12.17
CA TYR A 42 2.55 7.03 -10.97
C TYR A 42 3.00 5.59 -11.13
N LYS A 43 4.28 5.30 -10.85
CA LYS A 43 4.83 3.94 -10.91
C LYS A 43 4.84 3.28 -9.55
N HIS A 44 4.98 4.09 -8.50
CA HIS A 44 5.03 3.65 -7.12
C HIS A 44 4.12 4.50 -6.24
N ILE A 45 3.10 3.87 -5.65
CA ILE A 45 2.08 4.53 -4.84
C ILE A 45 2.11 3.94 -3.43
N ARG A 46 2.17 4.79 -2.41
CA ARG A 46 1.98 4.35 -1.02
C ARG A 46 0.54 4.59 -0.60
N MET A 47 -0.17 3.52 -0.29
CA MET A 47 -1.56 3.55 0.16
C MET A 47 -1.62 3.36 1.67
N ILE A 48 -2.20 4.30 2.39
CA ILE A 48 -2.45 4.20 3.82
C ILE A 48 -3.91 3.75 4.01
N ILE A 49 -4.11 2.46 4.29
CA ILE A 49 -5.43 1.80 4.40
C ILE A 49 -5.86 1.58 5.86
N GLY A 50 -4.96 1.88 6.80
CA GLY A 50 -5.17 1.70 8.22
C GLY A 50 -5.02 0.25 8.69
N ARG A 51 -4.71 0.09 9.98
CA ARG A 51 -4.41 -1.24 10.58
C ARG A 51 -5.67 -2.08 10.88
N GLY A 52 -6.87 -1.49 10.72
CA GLY A 52 -8.16 -2.11 11.05
C GLY A 52 -8.36 -2.62 12.49
N LYS A 53 -7.45 -2.29 13.43
CA LYS A 53 -7.43 -2.76 14.83
C LYS A 53 -8.62 -2.33 15.71
N ARG A 54 -9.60 -1.59 15.17
CA ARG A 54 -10.81 -1.15 15.91
C ARG A 54 -12.11 -1.22 15.09
N SER A 55 -12.11 -1.87 13.94
CA SER A 55 -13.37 -2.05 13.20
C SER A 55 -14.20 -3.14 13.88
N ALA A 56 -15.44 -2.83 14.26
CA ALA A 56 -16.37 -3.78 14.85
C ALA A 56 -16.66 -4.99 13.93
N ASN A 57 -16.45 -4.82 12.62
CA ASN A 57 -16.65 -5.85 11.58
C ASN A 57 -15.33 -6.36 10.97
N GLY A 58 -14.18 -6.09 11.60
CA GLY A 58 -12.86 -6.48 11.08
C GLY A 58 -12.30 -5.52 10.02
N PRO A 59 -11.03 -5.72 9.59
CA PRO A 59 -10.31 -4.85 8.65
C PRO A 59 -10.82 -5.02 7.20
N VAL A 60 -12.03 -4.53 6.91
CA VAL A 60 -12.66 -4.68 5.58
C VAL A 60 -11.80 -4.05 4.46
N LEU A 61 -11.26 -2.85 4.70
CA LEU A 61 -10.55 -2.10 3.67
C LEU A 61 -9.20 -2.74 3.27
N PRO A 62 -8.34 -3.17 4.19
CA PRO A 62 -7.13 -3.92 3.83
C PRO A 62 -7.36 -5.18 3.02
N ASP A 63 -8.36 -5.99 3.39
CA ASP A 63 -8.65 -7.23 2.67
C ASP A 63 -9.23 -6.95 1.27
N PHE A 64 -10.10 -5.95 1.17
CA PHE A 64 -10.64 -5.48 -0.10
C PHE A 64 -9.53 -4.99 -1.04
N VAL A 65 -8.67 -4.07 -0.59
CA VAL A 65 -7.61 -3.49 -1.43
C VAL A 65 -6.63 -4.54 -1.92
N LYS A 66 -6.20 -5.48 -1.05
CA LYS A 66 -5.33 -6.58 -1.48
C LYS A 66 -6.00 -7.47 -2.52
N SER A 67 -7.28 -7.80 -2.33
CA SER A 67 -8.05 -8.63 -3.26
C SER A 67 -8.23 -7.95 -4.60
N TYR A 68 -8.57 -6.66 -4.59
CA TYR A 68 -8.72 -5.84 -5.78
C TYR A 68 -7.40 -5.72 -6.56
N LEU A 69 -6.29 -5.36 -5.91
CA LEU A 69 -4.98 -5.27 -6.56
C LEU A 69 -4.53 -6.62 -7.15
N THR A 70 -4.78 -7.72 -6.43
CA THR A 70 -4.51 -9.07 -6.92
C THR A 70 -5.34 -9.40 -8.16
N SER A 71 -6.63 -9.06 -8.17
CA SER A 71 -7.52 -9.25 -9.32
C SER A 71 -7.07 -8.46 -10.54
N GLN A 72 -6.49 -7.27 -10.35
CA GLN A 72 -5.93 -6.45 -11.42
C GLN A 72 -4.51 -6.86 -11.84
N ASN A 73 -3.95 -7.94 -11.26
CA ASN A 73 -2.57 -8.37 -11.47
C ASN A 73 -1.54 -7.26 -11.14
N ILE A 74 -1.88 -6.38 -10.21
CA ILE A 74 -1.03 -5.28 -9.77
C ILE A 74 -0.12 -5.78 -8.65
N ARG A 75 1.17 -5.44 -8.75
CA ARG A 75 2.15 -5.83 -7.74
C ARG A 75 2.03 -4.89 -6.54
N PHE A 76 1.96 -5.46 -5.34
CA PHE A 76 1.99 -4.69 -4.09
C PHE A 76 2.83 -5.39 -3.02
N ASN A 77 3.34 -4.61 -2.07
CA ASN A 77 4.06 -5.07 -0.89
C ASN A 77 3.50 -4.37 0.35
N GLN A 78 3.61 -5.00 1.52
CA GLN A 78 3.34 -4.32 2.78
C GLN A 78 4.45 -3.31 3.07
N SER A 79 4.11 -2.08 3.47
CA SER A 79 5.13 -1.09 3.81
C SER A 79 5.91 -1.53 5.05
N LYS A 80 7.15 -1.04 5.19
CA LYS A 80 7.97 -1.28 6.39
C LYS A 80 7.28 -0.72 7.62
N ILE A 81 7.56 -1.29 8.80
CA ILE A 81 7.03 -0.82 10.10
C ILE A 81 7.23 0.70 10.28
N GLN A 82 8.34 1.23 9.78
CA GLN A 82 8.73 2.64 9.85
C GLN A 82 7.90 3.57 8.96
N ASP A 83 7.25 3.03 7.93
CA ASP A 83 6.55 3.76 6.86
C ASP A 83 5.01 3.56 6.90
N GLY A 84 4.49 2.97 7.98
CA GLY A 84 3.06 2.67 8.16
C GLY A 84 2.75 1.20 8.47
N GLY A 85 3.73 0.30 8.28
CA GLY A 85 3.66 -1.10 8.69
C GLY A 85 2.43 -1.84 8.19
N GLU A 86 1.68 -2.47 9.11
CA GLU A 86 0.43 -3.18 8.76
C GLU A 86 -0.67 -2.29 8.19
N GLY A 87 -0.57 -0.97 8.36
CA GLY A 87 -1.59 -0.01 7.92
C GLY A 87 -1.35 0.57 6.54
N SER A 88 -0.32 0.15 5.82
CA SER A 88 -0.01 0.69 4.51
C SER A 88 0.56 -0.34 3.53
N LEU A 89 0.32 -0.09 2.24
CA LEU A 89 0.77 -0.90 1.12
C LEU A 89 1.55 -0.04 0.13
N GLU A 90 2.68 -0.55 -0.32
CA GLU A 90 3.42 -0.04 -1.47
C GLU A 90 2.88 -0.74 -2.73
N VAL A 91 2.32 0.01 -3.67
CA VAL A 91 1.72 -0.48 -4.92
C VAL A 91 2.59 -0.07 -6.10
N PHE A 92 2.87 -1.01 -6.98
CA PHE A 92 3.74 -0.83 -8.14
C PHE A 92 2.95 -1.05 -9.43
N LEU A 93 2.73 0.04 -10.15
CA LEU A 93 2.08 0.03 -11.47
C LEU A 93 3.14 -0.17 -12.56
N LYS A 94 2.75 -0.79 -13.68
CA LYS A 94 3.65 -1.09 -14.81
C LYS A 94 3.75 0.08 -15.78
#